data_AF-A0A2V8BFT9-F1
#
_entry.id   AF-A0A2V8BFT9-F1
#
_cell.length_a   1.000
_cell.length_b   1.000
_cell.length_c   1.000
_cell.angle_alpha   90.00
_cell.angle_beta   90.00
_cell.angle_gamma   90.00
#
_symmetry.space_group_name_H-M   'P 1'
#
loop_
_entity.id
_entity.type
_entity.pdbx_description
1 polymer ?
#
loop_
_entity_poly.entity_id
_entity_poly.type
_entity_poly.pdbx_seq_one_letter_code
_entity_poly.pdbx_strand_id
1 'polypeptide(L)' 'MIFYADEGERQLAEQSKAALEQSHRFKRVMPQIVPASTFWRGEEDHQHFYRTHAAQYRMYRVGCGRDARLRELWGRGN' A
#
# COMPACT_ATOMS: atom_id res chain seq x y z
N MET A 1 -6.38 0.01 2.51
CA MET A 1 -6.94 -0.04 3.87
C MET A 1 -5.77 0.02 4.83
N ILE A 2 -5.94 0.69 5.96
CA ILE A 2 -4.94 0.81 7.02
C ILE A 2 -5.58 0.21 8.27
N PHE A 3 -4.88 -0.72 8.91
CA PHE A 3 -5.28 -1.34 10.17
C PHE A 3 -4.39 -0.78 11.26
N TYR A 4 -4.96 -0.16 12.29
CA TYR A 4 -4.20 0.41 13.40
C TYR A 4 -4.28 -0.48 14.65
N ALA A 5 -3.15 -0.65 15.34
CA ALA A 5 -3.03 -1.40 16.58
C ALA A 5 -3.29 -0.52 17.81
N ASP A 6 -3.03 0.78 17.71
CA ASP A 6 -3.22 1.74 18.79
C ASP A 6 -3.69 3.12 18.29
N GLU A 7 -3.96 4.00 19.25
CA GLU A 7 -4.47 5.35 18.99
C GLU A 7 -3.44 6.26 18.30
N GLY A 8 -2.14 6.06 18.57
CA GLY A 8 -1.08 6.81 17.91
C GLY A 8 -1.02 6.49 16.42
N GLU A 9 -1.08 5.22 16.06
CA GLU A 9 -1.16 4.78 14.66
C GLU A 9 -2.43 5.30 13.96
N ARG A 10 -3.58 5.30 14.66
CA ARG A 10 -4.83 5.87 14.13
C ARG A 10 -4.65 7.33 13.76
N GLN A 11 -4.13 8.14 14.69
CA GLN A 11 -3.93 9.58 14.49
C GLN A 11 -2.96 9.87 13.35
N LEU A 12 -1.84 9.14 13.25
CA LEU A 12 -0.87 9.30 12.17
C LEU A 12 -1.48 8.94 10.81
N ALA A 13 -2.27 7.87 10.73
CA ALA A 13 -2.96 7.47 9.50
C ALA A 13 -4.00 8.51 9.06
N GLU A 14 -4.78 9.06 10.01
CA GLU A 14 -5.79 10.09 9.74
C GLU A 14 -5.15 11.40 9.28
N GLN A 15 -4.07 11.84 9.95
CA GLN A 15 -3.32 13.04 9.55
C GLN A 15 -2.73 12.90 8.14
N SER A 16 -2.12 11.75 7.85
CA SER A 16 -1.56 11.45 6.52
C SER A 16 -2.64 11.46 5.43
N LYS A 17 -3.81 10.85 5.71
CA LYS A 17 -4.95 10.86 4.80
C LYS A 17 -5.49 12.28 4.57
N ALA A 18 -5.66 13.07 5.63
CA ALA A 18 -6.13 14.45 5.55
C ALA A 18 -5.18 15.32 4.73
N ALA A 19 -3.86 15.18 4.92
CA ALA A 19 -2.86 15.89 4.13
C ALA A 19 -2.96 15.54 2.63
N LEU A 20 -3.19 14.27 2.28
CA LEU A 20 -3.42 13.86 0.90
C LEU A 20 -4.71 14.40 0.32
N GLU A 21 -5.80 14.43 1.08
CA GLU A 21 -7.09 15.00 0.64
C GLU A 21 -6.97 16.51 0.38
N GLN A 22 -6.30 17.24 1.28
CA GLN A 22 -6.03 18.67 1.15
C GLN A 22 -5.06 19.00 0.01
N SER A 23 -4.16 18.08 -0.35
CA SER A 23 -3.24 18.29 -1.47
C SER A 23 -3.96 18.39 -2.83
N HIS A 24 -5.22 17.94 -2.91
CA HIS A 24 -6.00 17.81 -4.14
C HIS A 24 -5.30 17.00 -5.26
N ARG A 25 -4.23 16.26 -4.93
CA ARG A 25 -3.46 15.43 -5.87
C ARG A 25 -4.28 14.26 -6.41
N PHE A 26 -5.26 13.81 -5.65
CA PHE A 26 -6.16 12.73 -6.01
C PHE A 26 -7.61 13.20 -5.93
N LYS A 27 -8.44 12.79 -6.92
CA LYS A 27 -9.88 13.10 -6.92
C LYS A 27 -10.59 12.58 -5.65
N ARG A 28 -10.12 11.45 -5.10
CA ARG A 28 -10.64 10.87 -3.87
C ARG A 28 -9.62 9.94 -3.22
N VAL A 29 -9.48 10.02 -1.90
CA VAL A 29 -8.67 9.10 -1.10
C VAL A 29 -9.57 8.00 -0.52
N MET A 30 -9.54 6.83 -1.16
CA MET A 30 -10.42 5.70 -0.84
C MET A 30 -10.06 4.85 0.39
N PRO A 31 -8.78 4.72 0.81
CA PRO A 31 -8.44 3.84 1.94
C PRO A 31 -9.24 4.15 3.21
N GLN A 32 -9.80 3.09 3.80
CA GLN A 32 -10.38 3.10 5.14
C GLN A 32 -9.27 2.95 6.18
N ILE A 33 -9.50 3.53 7.36
CA ILE A 33 -8.66 3.40 8.56
C ILE A 33 -9.54 2.73 9.60
N VAL A 34 -9.19 1.51 10.01
CA VAL A 34 -10.01 0.68 10.87
C VAL A 34 -9.15 -0.01 11.94
N PRO A 35 -9.71 -0.39 13.11
CA PRO A 35 -8.95 -1.15 14.09
C PRO A 35 -8.41 -2.45 13.50
N ALA A 36 -7.19 -2.81 13.86
CA ALA A 36 -6.66 -4.13 13.57
C ALA A 36 -7.50 -5.21 14.27
N SER A 37 -7.80 -6.28 13.54
CA SER A 37 -8.41 -7.50 14.08
C SER A 37 -7.41 -8.65 13.99
N THR A 38 -7.83 -9.86 14.37
CA THR A 38 -6.99 -11.05 14.31
C THR A 38 -6.36 -11.21 12.91
N PHE A 39 -5.02 -11.19 12.87
CA PHE A 39 -4.26 -11.44 11.66
C PHE A 39 -3.91 -12.93 11.55
N TRP A 40 -4.48 -13.59 10.57
CA TRP A 40 -4.16 -14.98 10.25
C TRP A 40 -2.99 -14.99 9.26
N ARG A 41 -1.84 -15.49 9.71
CA ARG A 41 -0.66 -15.64 8.86
C ARG A 41 -1.01 -16.57 7.68
N GLY A 42 -0.75 -16.10 6.45
CA GLY A 42 -0.87 -16.95 5.26
C GLY A 42 0.14 -18.10 5.26
N GLU A 43 -0.15 -19.14 4.49
CA GLU A 43 0.72 -20.32 4.34
C GLU A 43 2.17 -19.96 3.96
N GLU A 44 3.12 -20.84 4.28
CA GLU A 44 4.55 -20.56 4.12
C GLU A 44 4.93 -20.29 2.66
N ASP A 45 4.29 -20.97 1.70
CA ASP A 45 4.54 -20.80 0.26
C ASP A 45 4.20 -19.38 -0.25
N HIS A 46 3.31 -18.67 0.45
CA HIS A 46 3.00 -17.28 0.13
C HIS A 46 4.01 -16.29 0.72
N GLN A 47 4.76 -16.70 1.75
CA GLN A 47 5.75 -15.84 2.39
C GLN A 47 6.92 -15.62 1.43
N HIS A 48 7.38 -14.37 1.36
CA HIS A 48 8.52 -13.99 0.51
C HIS A 48 8.40 -14.42 -0.95
N PHE A 49 7.19 -14.55 -1.52
CA PHE A 49 6.98 -14.97 -2.91
C PHE A 49 7.80 -14.17 -3.93
N TYR A 50 7.99 -12.87 -3.70
CA TYR A 50 8.82 -12.02 -4.55
C TYR A 50 10.30 -12.42 -4.58
N ARG A 51 10.78 -13.18 -3.58
CA ARG A 51 12.13 -13.75 -3.49
C ARG A 51 12.14 -15.20 -3.99
N THR A 52 11.24 -16.04 -3.50
CA THR A 52 11.22 -17.49 -3.82
C THR A 52 10.82 -17.77 -5.27
N HIS A 53 9.99 -16.91 -5.86
CA HIS A 53 9.49 -17.00 -7.23
C HIS A 53 9.78 -15.71 -8.00
N ALA A 54 11.03 -15.23 -7.91
CA ALA A 54 11.44 -13.92 -8.41
C ALA A 54 11.14 -13.72 -9.90
N ALA A 55 11.29 -14.76 -10.73
CA ALA A 55 10.99 -14.68 -12.17
C ALA A 55 9.49 -14.47 -12.42
N GLN A 56 8.63 -15.27 -11.78
CA GLN A 56 7.16 -15.16 -11.89
C GLN A 56 6.68 -13.81 -11.36
N TYR A 57 7.16 -13.41 -10.19
CA TYR A 57 6.84 -12.11 -9.61
C TYR A 57 7.28 -10.94 -10.50
N ARG A 58 8.48 -11.01 -11.09
CA ARG A 58 8.98 -9.98 -12.01
C ARG A 58 8.12 -9.89 -13.26
N MET A 59 7.73 -11.02 -13.87
CA MET A 59 6.84 -11.03 -15.03
C MET A 59 5.51 -10.35 -14.71
N TYR A 60 4.88 -10.71 -13.58
CA TYR A 60 3.66 -10.05 -13.12
C TYR A 60 3.85 -8.55 -12.89
N ARG A 61 4.91 -8.14 -12.18
CA ARG A 61 5.15 -6.74 -11.83
C ARG A 61 5.38 -5.85 -13.05
N VAL A 62 6.11 -6.36 -14.05
CA VAL A 62 6.32 -5.64 -15.32
C VAL A 62 4.99 -5.52 -16.07
N GLY A 63 4.20 -6.61 -16.13
CA GLY A 63 2.93 -6.63 -16.86
C GLY A 63 1.80 -5.83 -16.20
N CYS A 64 1.80 -5.64 -14.88
CA CYS A 64 0.68 -5.00 -14.17
C CYS A 64 0.66 -3.47 -14.27
N GLY A 65 1.69 -2.85 -14.85
CA GLY A 65 1.75 -1.39 -15.07
C GLY A 65 1.95 -0.55 -13.81
N ARG A 66 2.08 -1.17 -12.63
CA ARG A 66 2.20 -0.47 -11.34
C ARG A 66 3.34 0.55 -11.33
N ASP A 67 4.52 0.16 -11.79
CA ASP A 67 5.69 1.04 -11.77
C ASP A 67 5.52 2.24 -12.71
N ALA A 68 4.81 2.08 -13.84
CA ALA A 68 4.48 3.20 -14.73
C ALA A 68 3.50 4.17 -14.08
N ARG A 69 2.42 3.65 -13.47
CA ARG A 69 1.42 4.47 -12.78
C ARG A 69 2.02 5.23 -11.60
N LEU A 70 2.91 4.61 -10.83
CA LEU A 70 3.59 5.29 -9.73
C LEU A 70 4.48 6.44 -10.23
N ARG A 71 5.18 6.27 -11.35
CA ARG A 71 5.98 7.35 -11.96
C ARG A 71 5.12 8.51 -12.46
N GLU A 72 3.97 8.24 -13.05
CA GLU A 72 3.02 9.28 -13.45
C GLU A 72 2.51 10.06 -12.23
N LEU A 73 2.17 9.33 -11.15
CA LEU A 73 1.61 9.91 -9.94
C LEU A 73 2.61 10.62 -9.05
N TRP A 74 3.91 10.29 -9.10
CA TRP A 74 4.91 10.79 -8.15
C TRP A 74 6.20 11.32 -8.79
N GLY A 75 6.38 11.15 -10.10
CA GLY A 75 7.62 11.44 -10.80
C GLY A 75 8.63 10.30 -10.72
N ARG A 76 9.87 10.54 -11.15
CA ARG A 76 11.01 9.69 -10.74
C ARG A 76 11.25 9.98 -9.26
N GLY A 77 11.25 8.95 -8.43
CA GLY A 77 11.42 9.10 -6.98
C GLY A 77 12.63 9.97 -6.65
N ASN A 78 12.47 10.84 -5.65
CA ASN A 78 13.60 11.44 -4.94
C ASN A 78 14.42 10.32 -4.26
#